data_AF-A0A7X9PHS6-F1
#
_entry.id   AF-A0A7X9PHS6-F1
#
_cell.length_a   1.000
_cell.length_b   1.000
_cell.length_c   1.000
_cell.angle_alpha   90.00
_cell.angle_beta   90.00
_cell.angle_gamma   90.00
#
_symmetry.space_group_name_H-M   'P 1'
#
loop_
_entity.id
_entity.type
_entity.pdbx_description
1 polymer ?
#
loop_
_entity_poly.entity_id
_entity_poly.type
_entity_poly.pdbx_seq_one_letter_code
_entity_poly.pdbx_strand_id
1 'polypeptide(L)'
;MENLKKGKKALVVEGGGMRGVFAAGVLNAFGSGGFDPFDMYLGVSAGACNLASHLAGQNDRNYDIIKRYSIDGRFINLGRFLRGGHLMDLDW
;
A
#
# COMPACT_ATOMS: atom_id res chain seq x y z
N MET A 1 -41.78 -9.61 -1.07
CA MET A 1 -40.53 -9.59 -0.28
C MET A 1 -39.63 -8.55 -0.93
N GLU A 2 -39.39 -7.46 -0.23
CA GLU A 2 -38.66 -6.30 -0.73
C GLU A 2 -37.19 -6.70 -0.95
N ASN A 3 -36.69 -6.60 -2.19
CA ASN A 3 -35.26 -6.69 -2.48
C ASN A 3 -34.58 -5.47 -1.87
N LEU A 4 -34.09 -5.58 -0.62
CA LEU A 4 -33.15 -4.60 -0.08
C LEU A 4 -31.98 -4.51 -1.06
N LYS A 5 -31.87 -3.39 -1.78
CA LYS A 5 -30.70 -3.09 -2.60
C LYS A 5 -29.48 -3.14 -1.69
N LYS A 6 -28.67 -4.19 -1.83
CA LYS A 6 -27.39 -4.32 -1.13
C LYS A 6 -26.56 -3.06 -1.41
N GLY A 7 -26.24 -2.31 -0.37
CA GLY A 7 -25.45 -1.08 -0.51
C GLY A 7 -24.08 -1.40 -1.12
N LYS A 8 -23.58 -0.51 -1.98
CA LYS A 8 -22.21 -0.60 -2.50
C LYS A 8 -21.21 -0.40 -1.38
N LYS A 9 -20.12 -1.17 -1.37
CA LYS A 9 -19.03 -1.09 -0.39
C LYS A 9 -17.79 -0.53 -1.04
N ALA A 10 -17.13 0.41 -0.38
CA ALA A 10 -15.86 0.98 -0.83
C ALA A 10 -14.74 0.66 0.15
N LEU A 11 -13.55 0.37 -0.37
CA LEU A 11 -12.31 0.31 0.40
C LEU A 11 -11.54 1.61 0.20
N VAL A 12 -11.34 2.36 1.29
CA VAL A 12 -10.59 3.60 1.30
C VAL A 12 -9.27 3.38 2.03
N VAL A 13 -8.15 3.66 1.36
CA VAL A 13 -6.81 3.51 1.91
C VAL A 13 -6.11 4.86 1.91
N GLU A 14 -5.96 5.42 3.10
CA GLU A 14 -5.30 6.71 3.30
C GLU A 14 -3.79 6.65 3.02
N GLY A 15 -3.23 7.83 2.75
CA GLY A 15 -1.79 8.00 2.66
C GLY A 15 -1.10 7.99 4.03
N GLY A 16 0.22 7.86 4.02
CA GLY A 16 1.00 7.90 5.27
C GLY A 16 2.50 7.71 5.12
N GLY A 17 3.04 7.79 3.89
CA GLY A 17 4.44 7.45 3.62
C GLY A 17 4.78 6.06 4.17
N MET A 18 5.81 5.98 5.02
CA MET A 18 6.24 4.73 5.66
C MET A 18 5.20 4.13 6.63
N ARG A 19 4.28 4.94 7.17
CA ARG A 19 3.16 4.42 7.99
C ARG A 19 2.15 3.60 7.17
N GLY A 20 2.26 3.64 5.85
CA GLY A 20 1.52 2.77 4.93
C GLY A 20 1.78 1.27 5.16
N VAL A 21 2.76 0.88 5.99
CA VAL A 21 3.02 -0.51 6.39
C VAL A 21 1.77 -1.22 6.91
N PHE A 22 0.96 -0.52 7.69
CA PHE A 22 -0.23 -1.09 8.28
C PHE A 22 -1.25 -1.47 7.18
N ALA A 23 -1.52 -0.53 6.27
CA ALA A 23 -2.40 -0.77 5.14
C ALA A 23 -1.85 -1.87 4.22
N ALA A 24 -0.53 -1.92 3.97
CA ALA A 24 0.08 -2.99 3.19
C ALA A 24 -0.13 -4.38 3.83
N GLY A 25 0.01 -4.48 5.15
CA GLY A 25 -0.26 -5.73 5.88
C GLY A 25 -1.73 -6.15 5.82
N VAL A 26 -2.67 -5.21 5.95
CA VAL A 26 -4.12 -5.51 5.82
C VAL A 26 -4.46 -6.00 4.41
N LEU A 27 -3.96 -5.32 3.37
CA LEU A 27 -4.21 -5.72 1.98
C LEU A 27 -3.52 -7.04 1.61
N ASN A 28 -2.35 -7.32 2.18
CA ASN A 28 -1.70 -8.62 2.05
C ASN A 28 -2.56 -9.74 2.64
N ALA A 29 -3.14 -9.53 3.83
CA ALA A 29 -4.06 -10.49 4.45
C ALA A 29 -5.35 -10.66 3.64
N PHE A 30 -5.91 -9.57 3.08
CA PHE A 30 -7.07 -9.65 2.20
C PHE A 30 -6.78 -10.50 0.96
N GLY A 31 -5.67 -10.21 0.28
CA GLY A 31 -5.25 -10.95 -0.90
C GLY A 31 -4.99 -12.43 -0.64
N SER A 32 -4.24 -12.74 0.43
CA SER A 32 -3.96 -14.11 0.85
C SER A 32 -5.23 -14.90 1.23
N GLY A 33 -6.22 -14.22 1.80
CA GLY A 33 -7.50 -14.80 2.17
C GLY A 33 -8.55 -14.84 1.05
N GLY A 34 -8.24 -14.32 -0.15
CA GLY A 34 -9.23 -14.15 -1.22
C GLY A 34 -10.40 -13.23 -0.81
N PHE A 35 -10.16 -12.32 0.13
CA PHE A 35 -11.17 -11.41 0.66
C PHE A 35 -11.21 -10.13 -0.17
N ASP A 36 -12.13 -10.09 -1.13
CA ASP A 36 -12.47 -8.88 -1.87
C ASP A 36 -13.99 -8.75 -2.00
N PRO A 37 -14.67 -8.15 -1.01
CA PRO A 37 -16.09 -7.90 -1.08
C PRO A 37 -16.41 -6.45 -1.51
N PHE A 38 -15.49 -5.71 -2.14
CA PHE A 38 -15.62 -4.28 -2.39
C PHE A 38 -16.03 -3.98 -3.84
N ASP A 39 -16.84 -2.94 -4.03
CA ASP A 39 -17.30 -2.45 -5.33
C ASP A 39 -16.49 -1.24 -5.84
N MET A 40 -15.73 -0.60 -4.95
CA MET A 40 -14.99 0.63 -5.22
C MET A 40 -13.72 0.71 -4.37
N TYR A 41 -12.67 1.30 -4.95
CA TYR A 41 -11.36 1.47 -4.33
C TYR A 41 -10.90 2.92 -4.42
N LEU A 42 -10.50 3.50 -3.29
CA LEU A 42 -10.02 4.87 -3.21
C LEU A 42 -8.70 4.89 -2.44
N GLY A 43 -7.64 5.39 -3.06
CA GLY A 43 -6.32 5.44 -2.45
C GLY A 43 -5.70 6.83 -2.55
N VAL A 44 -4.96 7.24 -1.51
CA VAL A 44 -4.23 8.52 -1.51
C VAL A 44 -2.74 8.26 -1.26
N SER A 45 -1.85 8.82 -2.09
CA SER A 45 -0.39 8.71 -1.92
C SER A 45 0.07 7.26 -1.72
N ALA A 46 0.73 6.93 -0.59
CA ALA A 46 1.13 5.56 -0.25
C ALA A 46 -0.05 4.56 -0.25
N GLY A 47 -1.25 5.00 0.11
CA GLY A 47 -2.47 4.18 0.05
C GLY A 47 -2.88 3.82 -1.37
N ALA A 48 -2.65 4.72 -2.35
CA ALA A 48 -2.86 4.42 -3.76
C ALA A 48 -1.87 3.37 -4.28
N CYS A 49 -0.59 3.47 -3.91
CA CYS A 49 0.42 2.47 -4.27
C CYS A 49 0.10 1.09 -3.67
N ASN A 50 -0.36 1.08 -2.42
CA ASN A 50 -0.79 -0.11 -1.71
C ASN A 50 -1.97 -0.80 -2.42
N LEU A 51 -3.02 -0.05 -2.74
CA LEU A 51 -4.17 -0.56 -3.49
C LEU A 51 -3.80 -1.02 -4.89
N ALA A 52 -2.96 -0.28 -5.61
CA ALA A 52 -2.55 -0.65 -6.97
C ALA A 52 -1.87 -2.02 -7.01
N SER A 53 -1.00 -2.31 -6.04
CA SER A 53 -0.35 -3.63 -5.98
C SER A 53 -1.32 -4.73 -5.54
N HIS A 54 -2.23 -4.44 -4.60
CA HIS A 54 -3.26 -5.38 -4.17
C HIS A 54 -4.18 -5.81 -5.33
N LEU A 55 -4.69 -4.83 -6.07
CA LEU A 55 -5.56 -5.05 -7.24
C LEU A 55 -4.83 -5.75 -8.39
N ALA A 56 -3.51 -5.59 -8.50
CA ALA A 56 -2.68 -6.32 -9.45
C ALA A 56 -2.35 -7.76 -8.99
N GLY A 57 -2.88 -8.21 -7.85
CA GLY A 57 -2.58 -9.52 -7.26
C GLY A 57 -1.18 -9.62 -6.64
N GLN A 58 -0.45 -8.50 -6.55
CA GLN A 58 0.91 -8.42 -6.02
C GLN A 58 0.90 -8.16 -4.51
N ASN A 59 0.15 -8.98 -3.79
CA ASN A 59 -0.18 -8.76 -2.38
C ASN A 59 1.04 -8.79 -1.45
N ASP A 60 2.09 -9.54 -1.81
CA ASP A 60 3.32 -9.63 -1.02
C ASP A 60 4.28 -8.45 -1.26
N ARG A 61 4.17 -7.78 -2.41
CA ARG A 61 5.14 -6.78 -2.87
C ARG A 61 5.31 -5.63 -1.90
N ASN A 62 4.22 -4.98 -1.50
CA ASN A 62 4.30 -3.83 -0.58
C ASN A 62 4.61 -4.25 0.85
N TYR A 63 4.18 -5.44 1.25
CA TYR A 63 4.55 -5.98 2.56
C TYR A 63 6.06 -6.21 2.64
N ASP A 64 6.67 -6.82 1.62
CA ASP A 64 8.11 -7.06 1.56
C ASP A 64 8.91 -5.76 1.44
N ILE A 65 8.48 -4.80 0.61
CA ILE A 65 9.15 -3.50 0.48
C ILE A 65 9.23 -2.81 1.84
N ILE A 66 8.14 -2.80 2.59
CA ILE A 66 8.11 -2.05 3.85
C ILE A 66 8.79 -2.83 4.99
N LYS A 67 8.67 -4.16 5.01
CA LYS A 67 9.33 -5.00 6.01
C LYS A 67 10.85 -5.10 5.80
N ARG A 68 11.33 -5.07 4.56
CA ARG A 68 12.75 -5.33 4.25
C ARG A 68 13.54 -4.07 3.94
N TYR A 69 12.95 -3.12 3.22
CA TYR A 69 13.70 -2.00 2.67
C TYR A 69 13.47 -0.69 3.44
N SER A 70 12.25 -0.43 3.93
CA SER A 70 11.96 0.83 4.64
C SER A 70 12.65 0.98 6.01
N ILE A 71 13.20 -0.10 6.57
CA ILE A 71 13.96 -0.07 7.83
C ILE A 71 15.45 0.24 7.60
N ASP A 72 15.91 0.18 6.36
CA ASP A 72 17.28 0.47 5.99
C ASP A 72 17.50 1.99 5.87
N GLY A 73 18.49 2.55 6.58
CA GLY A 73 18.83 3.97 6.52
C GLY A 73 19.29 4.47 5.14
N ARG A 74 19.54 3.56 4.18
CA ARG A 74 19.77 3.88 2.78
C ARG A 74 18.49 4.20 2.03
N PHE A 75 17.34 3.70 2.48
CA PHE A 75 16.05 3.90 1.84
C PHE A 75 15.63 5.37 1.82
N ILE A 76 15.78 6.08 2.95
CA ILE A 76 15.63 7.54 3.01
C ILE A 76 16.92 8.13 3.58
N ASN A 77 17.71 8.78 2.71
CA ASN A 77 19.01 9.32 3.09
C ASN A 77 19.08 10.83 2.81
N LEU A 78 18.86 11.64 3.85
CA LEU A 78 18.95 13.09 3.77
C LEU A 78 20.36 13.59 3.46
N GLY A 79 21.41 12.93 3.97
CA GLY A 79 22.79 13.30 3.68
C GLY A 79 23.18 13.10 2.22
N ARG A 80 22.66 12.03 1.59
CA ARG A 80 22.78 11.79 0.14
C ARG A 80 22.06 12.88 -0.65
N PHE A 81 20.86 13.26 -0.22
CA PHE A 81 20.10 14.33 -0.86
C PHE A 81 20.82 15.68 -0.80
N LEU A 82 21.35 16.06 0.36
CA LEU A 82 22.11 17.31 0.54
C LEU A 82 23.42 17.35 -0.27
N ARG A 83 23.95 16.18 -0.67
CA ARG A 83 25.13 16.05 -1.55
C ARG A 83 24.76 15.96 -3.05
N GLY A 84 23.48 16.17 -3.40
CA GLY A 84 22.99 16.15 -4.79
C GLY A 84 22.49 14.80 -5.31
N GLY A 85 22.38 13.77 -4.46
CA GLY A 85 21.82 12.46 -4.82
C GLY A 85 20.30 12.34 -4.56
N HIS A 86 19.72 11.17 -4.83
CA HIS A 86 18.29 10.92 -4.61
C HIS A 86 17.94 10.79 -3.12
N LEU A 87 16.80 11.35 -2.69
CA LEU A 87 16.35 11.25 -1.30
C LEU A 87 15.93 9.81 -0.96
N MET A 88 15.09 9.23 -1.82
CA MET A 88 14.68 7.83 -1.73
C MET A 88 15.52 6.97 -2.66
N ASP A 89 15.97 5.83 -2.15
CA ASP A 89 16.55 4.79 -2.99
C ASP A 89 15.42 3.92 -3.52
N LEU A 90 15.33 3.75 -4.84
CA LEU A 90 14.30 2.96 -5.50
C LEU A 90 14.89 1.85 -6.38
N ASP A 91 16.22 1.73 -6.44
CA ASP A 91 16.93 0.74 -7.27
C ASP A 91 17.06 -0.62 -6.54
N TRP A 92 15.91 -1.26 -6.23
CA TRP A 92 15.82 -2.54 -5.54
C TRP A 92 15.08 -3.60 -6.36
#